data_AF-J2X706-F1
#
_entry.id   AF-J2X706-F1
#
_cell.length_a   1.000
_cell.length_b   1.000
_cell.length_c   1.000
_cell.angle_alpha   90.00
_cell.angle_beta   90.00
_cell.angle_gamma   90.00
#
_symmetry.space_group_name_H-M   'P 1'
#
loop_
_entity.id
_entity.type
_entity.pdbx_description
1 polymer ?
#
loop_
_entity_poly.entity_id
_entity_poly.type
_entity_poly.pdbx_seq_one_letter_code
_entity_poly.pdbx_strand_id
1 'polypeptide(L)'
;MKKLVLMAALTAAIAPLTVQAASVDLNISGTVIPTSCIPAFAGGSNVDLGRIFSSTLSATTQNDLPPRDITLKIACDAPAAVEIAVTDNRGGTKVPGLTFNGRSGDQLYYGLGSTNGVGIGGFGLLTGQPLTDGNPQTFLVRSPANPVWRVPVSGLMSNAPVSYSWGPGAAAGPAAARLHVFPMKVAAAIRPTSELPATTDEFPLDGSVTFDVFYL
;
A
#
# COMPACT_ATOMS: atom_id res chain seq x y z
N MET A 1 105.45 42.79 -13.97
CA MET A 1 104.41 43.77 -13.59
C MET A 1 103.16 43.55 -14.43
N LYS A 2 102.10 42.96 -13.85
CA LYS A 2 100.70 43.35 -14.02
C LYS A 2 99.82 42.35 -13.26
N LYS A 3 99.15 42.90 -12.23
CA LYS A 3 98.18 42.28 -11.33
C LYS A 3 96.88 41.99 -12.09
N LEU A 4 96.09 41.00 -11.64
CA LEU A 4 94.60 40.98 -11.63
C LEU A 4 94.15 39.58 -11.16
N VAL A 5 94.02 39.38 -9.85
CA VAL A 5 92.79 39.45 -9.02
C VAL A 5 91.86 38.24 -9.22
N LEU A 6 91.79 37.43 -8.16
CA LEU A 6 90.82 36.35 -7.89
C LEU A 6 89.37 36.85 -8.00
N MET A 7 88.47 36.01 -8.50
CA MET A 7 87.11 35.90 -7.97
C MET A 7 86.54 34.50 -8.25
N ALA A 8 86.39 33.72 -7.17
CA ALA A 8 85.68 32.45 -7.17
C ALA A 8 84.18 32.74 -7.20
N ALA A 9 83.49 32.29 -8.25
CA ALA A 9 82.03 32.35 -8.34
C ALA A 9 81.44 31.04 -7.80
N LEU A 10 80.93 31.08 -6.56
CA LEU A 10 80.15 30.00 -5.98
C LEU A 10 78.74 30.05 -6.59
N THR A 11 78.48 29.25 -7.62
CA THR A 11 77.15 29.09 -8.21
C THR A 11 76.26 28.28 -7.25
N ALA A 12 75.52 28.97 -6.39
CA ALA A 12 74.41 28.37 -5.66
C ALA A 12 73.30 28.01 -6.66
N ALA A 13 73.02 26.72 -6.84
CA ALA A 13 71.90 26.25 -7.63
C ALA A 13 70.60 26.64 -6.91
N ILE A 14 69.97 27.73 -7.36
CA ILE A 14 68.65 28.16 -6.90
C ILE A 14 67.64 27.22 -7.55
N ALA A 15 67.21 26.18 -6.82
CA ALA A 15 66.01 25.46 -7.20
C ALA A 15 64.82 26.44 -7.10
N PRO A 16 63.97 26.58 -8.14
CA PRO A 16 62.83 27.46 -8.04
C PRO A 16 61.88 26.91 -6.98
N LEU A 17 61.79 27.60 -5.85
CA LEU A 17 60.71 27.40 -4.88
C LEU A 17 59.44 27.93 -5.54
N THR A 18 58.61 27.03 -6.04
CA THR A 18 57.26 27.39 -6.50
C THR A 18 56.44 27.82 -5.29
N VAL A 19 56.32 29.13 -5.08
CA VAL A 19 55.49 29.70 -4.01
C VAL A 19 54.06 29.78 -4.55
N GLN A 20 53.15 29.00 -3.97
CA GLN A 20 51.71 29.09 -4.24
C GLN A 20 51.18 30.42 -3.68
N ALA A 21 50.69 31.31 -4.54
CA ALA A 21 50.33 32.68 -4.16
C ALA A 21 48.99 32.78 -3.42
N ALA A 22 47.99 31.99 -3.81
CA ALA A 22 46.68 31.94 -3.15
C ALA A 22 45.94 30.65 -3.54
N SER A 23 45.05 30.19 -2.66
CA SER A 23 44.04 29.18 -2.94
C SER A 23 42.67 29.72 -2.56
N VAL A 24 41.63 29.25 -3.23
CA VAL A 24 40.24 29.52 -2.90
C VAL A 24 39.47 28.21 -2.91
N ASP A 25 38.59 28.04 -1.92
CA ASP A 25 37.77 26.84 -1.82
C ASP A 25 36.46 27.04 -2.57
N LEU A 26 36.08 26.05 -3.39
CA LEU A 26 34.75 25.93 -3.97
C LEU A 26 33.98 24.85 -3.22
N ASN A 27 32.98 25.28 -2.45
CA ASN A 27 32.10 24.37 -1.72
C ASN A 27 30.81 24.14 -2.51
N ILE A 28 30.50 22.87 -2.78
CA ILE A 28 29.28 22.45 -3.47
C ILE A 28 28.45 21.61 -2.49
N SER A 29 27.19 22.00 -2.27
CA SER A 29 26.25 21.27 -1.42
C SER A 29 24.90 21.12 -2.10
N GLY A 30 24.20 20.03 -1.82
CA GLY A 30 22.83 19.78 -2.25
C GLY A 30 22.13 18.73 -1.39
N THR A 31 20.81 18.65 -1.50
CA THR A 31 19.99 17.65 -0.81
C THR A 31 18.97 17.07 -1.79
N VAL A 32 18.83 15.74 -1.80
CA VAL A 32 17.80 15.05 -2.58
C VAL A 32 16.64 14.72 -1.66
N ILE A 33 15.45 15.23 -1.98
CA ILE A 33 14.20 14.86 -1.29
C ILE A 33 13.51 13.80 -2.15
N PRO A 34 13.43 12.54 -1.70
CA PRO A 34 12.71 11.51 -2.43
C PRO A 34 11.20 11.75 -2.35
N THR A 35 10.47 11.35 -3.40
CA THR A 35 9.00 11.41 -3.42
C THR A 35 8.43 10.62 -2.24
N SER A 36 7.53 11.23 -1.48
CA SER A 36 6.85 10.62 -0.34
C SER A 36 5.36 10.55 -0.59
N CYS A 37 4.81 9.34 -0.61
CA CYS A 37 3.37 9.06 -0.66
C CYS A 37 2.88 8.57 0.70
N ILE A 38 1.85 9.22 1.24
CA ILE A 38 1.27 8.91 2.55
C ILE A 38 -0.15 8.34 2.37
N PRO A 39 -0.39 7.06 2.71
CA PRO A 39 -1.73 6.48 2.72
C PRO A 39 -2.54 6.90 3.95
N ALA A 40 -3.83 7.15 3.76
CA ALA A 40 -4.80 7.39 4.83
C ALA A 40 -6.20 6.99 4.39
N PHE A 41 -7.03 6.52 5.33
CA PHE A 41 -8.46 6.31 5.08
C PHE A 41 -9.26 7.56 5.36
N ALA A 42 -10.13 7.95 4.42
CA ALA A 42 -11.05 9.07 4.62
C ALA A 42 -12.06 8.73 5.73
N GLY A 43 -12.20 9.63 6.72
CA GLY A 43 -13.09 9.41 7.86
C GLY A 43 -12.51 8.51 8.97
N GLY A 44 -11.28 8.02 8.81
CA GLY A 44 -10.61 7.14 9.77
C GLY A 44 -10.48 5.70 9.28
N SER A 45 -9.77 4.87 10.03
CA SER A 45 -9.47 3.46 9.70
C SER A 45 -10.40 2.45 10.36
N ASN A 46 -11.44 2.91 11.06
CA ASN A 46 -12.42 2.05 11.72
C ASN A 46 -13.71 1.99 10.90
N VAL A 47 -14.20 0.78 10.64
CA VAL A 47 -15.47 0.54 9.97
C VAL A 47 -16.43 -0.08 11.00
N ASP A 48 -17.42 0.70 11.42
CA ASP A 48 -18.44 0.24 12.36
C ASP A 48 -19.55 -0.53 11.63
N LEU A 49 -19.64 -1.83 11.93
CA LEU A 49 -20.70 -2.71 11.42
C LEU A 49 -22.01 -2.57 12.22
N GLY A 50 -21.98 -1.84 13.34
CA GLY A 50 -23.08 -1.65 14.26
C GLY A 50 -23.32 -2.84 15.17
N ARG A 51 -24.36 -2.73 16.00
CA ARG A 51 -24.81 -3.82 16.87
C ARG A 51 -25.72 -4.76 16.09
N ILE A 52 -25.41 -6.05 16.13
CA ILE A 52 -26.13 -7.08 15.40
C ILE A 52 -26.74 -8.04 16.42
N PHE A 53 -28.06 -8.20 16.36
CA PHE A 53 -28.77 -9.09 17.27
C PHE A 53 -28.80 -10.50 16.69
N SER A 54 -28.40 -11.50 17.47
CA SER A 54 -28.40 -12.91 17.03
C SER A 54 -29.78 -13.38 16.57
N SER A 55 -30.86 -12.83 17.15
CA SER A 55 -32.25 -13.12 16.77
C SER A 55 -32.63 -12.69 15.35
N THR A 56 -31.87 -11.78 14.72
CA THR A 56 -32.11 -11.35 13.34
C THR A 56 -31.31 -12.14 12.31
N LEU A 57 -30.44 -13.06 12.77
CA LEU A 57 -29.57 -13.85 11.92
C LEU A 57 -30.20 -15.21 11.60
N SER A 58 -30.06 -15.65 10.35
CA SER A 58 -30.42 -16.97 9.87
C SER A 58 -29.55 -18.05 10.52
N ALA A 59 -30.21 -19.12 10.94
CA ALA A 59 -29.56 -20.31 11.47
C ALA A 59 -28.96 -21.21 10.39
N THR A 60 -29.40 -21.11 9.15
CA THR A 60 -29.09 -22.10 8.10
C THR A 60 -28.38 -21.51 6.88
N THR A 61 -28.32 -20.19 6.77
CA THR A 61 -27.70 -19.49 5.63
C THR A 61 -26.71 -18.43 6.12
N GLN A 62 -25.78 -18.06 5.24
CA GLN A 62 -24.93 -16.89 5.43
C GLN A 62 -25.80 -15.65 5.71
N ASN A 63 -25.29 -14.79 6.58
CA ASN A 63 -25.91 -13.55 6.99
C ASN A 63 -25.12 -12.36 6.45
N ASP A 64 -25.56 -11.79 5.32
CA ASP A 64 -24.94 -10.62 4.73
C ASP A 64 -25.31 -9.35 5.52
N LEU A 65 -24.29 -8.60 5.90
CA LEU A 65 -24.46 -7.33 6.59
C LEU A 65 -24.53 -6.18 5.57
N PRO A 66 -25.25 -5.08 5.88
CA PRO A 66 -25.25 -3.93 4.99
C PRO A 66 -23.83 -3.42 4.77
N PRO A 67 -23.41 -3.12 3.52
CA PRO A 67 -22.04 -2.71 3.23
C PRO A 67 -21.72 -1.34 3.87
N ARG A 68 -20.43 -1.10 4.09
CA ARG A 68 -19.90 0.20 4.56
C ARG A 68 -18.93 0.76 3.55
N ASP A 69 -19.11 2.02 3.19
CA ASP A 69 -18.17 2.69 2.30
C ASP A 69 -16.87 3.01 3.04
N ILE A 70 -15.74 2.81 2.37
CA ILE A 70 -14.41 3.20 2.84
C ILE A 70 -13.62 3.73 1.66
N THR A 71 -12.74 4.72 1.88
CA THR A 71 -11.93 5.28 0.79
C THR A 71 -10.49 5.41 1.23
N LEU A 72 -9.59 4.73 0.52
CA LEU A 72 -8.15 4.92 0.67
C LEU A 72 -7.72 6.15 -0.14
N LYS A 73 -6.97 7.05 0.49
CA LYS A 73 -6.30 8.18 -0.16
C LYS A 73 -4.80 8.00 -0.03
N ILE A 74 -4.06 8.24 -1.10
CA ILE A 74 -2.60 8.25 -1.09
C ILE A 74 -2.18 9.60 -1.63
N ALA A 75 -1.60 10.43 -0.75
CA ALA A 75 -1.16 11.78 -1.09
C ALA A 75 0.37 11.79 -1.24
N CYS A 76 0.85 12.23 -2.39
CA CYS A 76 2.25 12.29 -2.76
C CYS A 76 2.70 13.75 -2.94
N ASP A 77 3.92 14.07 -2.52
CA ASP A 77 4.52 15.40 -2.70
C ASP A 77 4.90 15.71 -4.16
N ALA A 78 5.17 14.67 -4.96
CA ALA A 78 5.37 14.71 -6.40
C ALA A 78 4.55 13.61 -7.11
N PRO A 79 4.29 13.74 -8.43
CA PRO A 79 3.62 12.69 -9.18
C PRO A 79 4.37 11.35 -9.09
N ALA A 80 3.72 10.32 -8.57
CA ALA A 80 4.26 8.97 -8.45
C ALA A 80 3.23 7.93 -8.90
N ALA A 81 3.70 6.87 -9.56
CA ALA A 81 2.89 5.68 -9.76
C ALA A 81 3.03 4.79 -8.52
N VAL A 82 1.92 4.25 -8.04
CA VAL A 82 1.90 3.40 -6.85
C VAL A 82 1.16 2.10 -7.13
N GLU A 83 1.52 1.05 -6.42
CA GLU A 83 0.69 -0.14 -6.25
C GLU A 83 0.43 -0.41 -4.77
N ILE A 84 -0.63 -1.18 -4.51
CA ILE A 84 -1.01 -1.60 -3.17
C ILE A 84 -1.09 -3.12 -3.09
N ALA A 85 -0.69 -3.67 -1.95
CA ALA A 85 -0.99 -5.04 -1.55
C ALA A 85 -1.82 -5.03 -0.26
N VAL A 86 -2.65 -6.06 -0.07
CA VAL A 86 -3.52 -6.16 1.10
C VAL A 86 -3.20 -7.44 1.86
N THR A 87 -2.87 -7.30 3.13
CA THR A 87 -2.53 -8.41 4.02
C THR A 87 -3.63 -8.61 5.06
N ASP A 88 -4.09 -9.84 5.24
CA ASP A 88 -5.08 -10.21 6.25
C ASP A 88 -4.43 -10.41 7.62
N ASN A 89 -4.76 -9.54 8.58
CA ASN A 89 -4.26 -9.65 9.95
C ASN A 89 -5.08 -10.65 10.79
N ARG A 90 -6.15 -11.22 10.22
CA ARG A 90 -7.10 -12.16 10.83
C ARG A 90 -7.32 -13.41 9.97
N GLY A 91 -6.38 -13.75 9.09
CA GLY A 91 -6.52 -14.86 8.15
C GLY A 91 -6.83 -16.22 8.80
N GLY A 92 -6.40 -16.43 10.05
CA GLY A 92 -6.68 -17.64 10.82
C GLY A 92 -8.14 -17.80 11.28
N THR A 93 -8.98 -16.78 11.12
CA THR A 93 -10.38 -16.81 11.56
C THR A 93 -11.38 -16.90 10.40
N LYS A 94 -10.90 -17.11 9.17
CA LYS A 94 -11.76 -17.26 8.00
C LYS A 94 -12.74 -18.41 8.15
N VAL A 95 -13.98 -18.17 7.76
CA VAL A 95 -15.00 -19.21 7.64
C VAL A 95 -15.06 -19.67 6.18
N PRO A 96 -14.80 -20.96 5.90
CA PRO A 96 -14.85 -21.49 4.54
C PRO A 96 -16.27 -21.46 3.97
N GLY A 97 -16.38 -21.41 2.64
CA GLY A 97 -17.67 -21.51 1.94
C GLY A 97 -18.50 -20.21 1.92
N LEU A 98 -18.01 -19.13 2.51
CA LEU A 98 -18.64 -17.82 2.36
C LEU A 98 -18.59 -17.35 0.91
N THR A 99 -19.66 -16.66 0.51
CA THR A 99 -19.83 -16.12 -0.84
C THR A 99 -19.88 -14.60 -0.78
N PHE A 100 -19.05 -13.92 -1.58
CA PHE A 100 -19.06 -12.48 -1.72
C PHE A 100 -19.19 -12.11 -3.20
N ASN A 101 -20.11 -11.20 -3.52
CA ASN A 101 -20.37 -10.76 -4.89
C ASN A 101 -20.63 -11.93 -5.86
N GLY A 102 -21.41 -12.92 -5.41
CA GLY A 102 -21.76 -14.12 -6.18
C GLY A 102 -20.61 -15.11 -6.40
N ARG A 103 -19.49 -14.99 -5.68
CA ARG A 103 -18.31 -15.86 -5.82
C ARG A 103 -17.89 -16.46 -4.49
N SER A 104 -17.45 -17.71 -4.51
CA SER A 104 -16.91 -18.43 -3.36
C SER A 104 -15.43 -18.76 -3.57
N GLY A 105 -14.72 -18.96 -2.46
CA GLY A 105 -13.29 -19.30 -2.44
C GLY A 105 -12.52 -18.45 -1.42
N ASP A 106 -11.68 -19.10 -0.63
CA ASP A 106 -11.05 -18.49 0.55
C ASP A 106 -10.09 -17.34 0.20
N GLN A 107 -9.64 -17.27 -1.04
CA GLN A 107 -8.85 -16.16 -1.59
C GLN A 107 -9.68 -14.89 -1.86
N LEU A 108 -10.99 -14.90 -1.66
CA LEU A 108 -11.88 -13.78 -2.03
C LEU A 108 -12.30 -12.90 -0.84
N TYR A 109 -11.96 -13.30 0.38
CA TYR A 109 -12.36 -12.60 1.60
C TYR A 109 -11.31 -12.70 2.70
N TYR A 110 -11.50 -11.87 3.73
CA TYR A 110 -10.64 -11.70 4.89
C TYR A 110 -11.36 -12.20 6.15
N GLY A 111 -10.62 -12.56 7.20
CA GLY A 111 -11.21 -13.04 8.44
C GLY A 111 -11.93 -11.94 9.24
N LEU A 112 -13.02 -12.31 9.93
CA LEU A 112 -13.83 -11.39 10.76
C LEU A 112 -13.84 -11.81 12.24
N GLY A 113 -12.72 -12.33 12.72
CA GLY A 113 -12.57 -12.77 14.11
C GLY A 113 -13.20 -14.13 14.41
N SER A 114 -13.04 -14.56 15.66
CA SER A 114 -13.56 -15.81 16.17
C SER A 114 -14.16 -15.64 17.57
N THR A 115 -15.08 -16.53 17.93
CA THR A 115 -15.66 -16.64 19.27
C THR A 115 -15.52 -18.08 19.75
N ASN A 116 -15.00 -18.29 20.96
CA ASN A 116 -14.67 -19.61 21.50
C ASN A 116 -13.89 -20.51 20.52
N GLY A 117 -12.94 -19.93 19.78
CA GLY A 117 -12.13 -20.64 18.79
C GLY A 117 -12.83 -20.93 17.46
N VAL A 118 -14.11 -20.59 17.30
CA VAL A 118 -14.88 -20.75 16.07
C VAL A 118 -14.89 -19.45 15.28
N GLY A 119 -14.44 -19.48 14.03
CA GLY A 119 -14.52 -18.32 13.12
C GLY A 119 -15.96 -17.83 12.98
N ILE A 120 -16.17 -16.52 13.08
CA ILE A 120 -17.50 -15.91 13.06
C ILE A 120 -17.99 -15.68 11.62
N GLY A 121 -17.08 -15.25 10.75
CA GLY A 121 -17.41 -14.89 9.38
C GLY A 121 -16.21 -14.38 8.60
N GLY A 122 -16.51 -13.52 7.63
CA GLY A 122 -15.50 -12.88 6.80
C GLY A 122 -15.99 -11.57 6.23
N PHE A 123 -15.09 -10.84 5.59
CA PHE A 123 -15.46 -9.65 4.82
C PHE A 123 -14.72 -9.59 3.49
N GLY A 124 -15.40 -9.07 2.47
CA GLY A 124 -14.84 -8.73 1.17
C GLY A 124 -14.64 -7.23 1.03
N LEU A 125 -13.66 -6.85 0.22
CA LEU A 125 -13.41 -5.47 -0.19
C LEU A 125 -13.87 -5.30 -1.64
N LEU A 126 -15.04 -4.70 -1.83
CA LEU A 126 -15.60 -4.41 -3.14
C LEU A 126 -15.00 -3.11 -3.67
N THR A 127 -14.35 -3.18 -4.83
CA THR A 127 -13.62 -2.07 -5.41
C THR A 127 -14.56 -1.13 -6.15
N GLY A 128 -14.46 0.17 -5.86
CA GLY A 128 -15.05 1.22 -6.66
C GLY A 128 -14.14 1.65 -7.82
N GLN A 129 -14.49 2.76 -8.47
CA GLN A 129 -13.67 3.34 -9.52
C GLN A 129 -12.54 4.19 -8.90
N PRO A 130 -11.27 3.81 -9.09
CA PRO A 130 -10.15 4.62 -8.61
C PRO A 130 -10.03 5.93 -9.40
N LEU A 131 -9.45 6.94 -8.75
CA LEU A 131 -9.17 8.24 -9.35
C LEU A 131 -7.73 8.65 -9.09
N THR A 132 -7.16 9.41 -10.03
CA THR A 132 -5.88 10.10 -9.89
C THR A 132 -6.05 11.56 -10.22
N ASP A 133 -5.69 12.43 -9.28
CA ASP A 133 -5.86 13.89 -9.39
C ASP A 133 -7.29 14.28 -9.86
N GLY A 134 -8.29 13.54 -9.38
CA GLY A 134 -9.71 13.73 -9.72
C GLY A 134 -10.20 13.05 -11.00
N ASN A 135 -9.32 12.43 -11.79
CA ASN A 135 -9.67 11.77 -13.04
C ASN A 135 -9.90 10.27 -12.85
N PRO A 136 -11.03 9.69 -13.33
CA PRO A 136 -11.29 8.26 -13.23
C PRO A 136 -10.22 7.42 -13.94
N GLN A 137 -9.83 6.32 -13.32
CA GLN A 137 -8.85 5.38 -13.84
C GLN A 137 -9.44 3.97 -13.96
N THR A 138 -8.78 3.14 -14.76
CA THR A 138 -9.05 1.69 -14.82
C THR A 138 -8.36 1.01 -13.64
N PHE A 139 -9.10 0.19 -12.89
CA PHE A 139 -8.54 -0.64 -11.83
C PHE A 139 -7.75 -1.82 -12.42
N LEU A 140 -6.55 -2.03 -11.91
CA LEU A 140 -5.59 -2.99 -12.44
C LEU A 140 -5.13 -3.96 -11.35
N VAL A 141 -4.82 -5.18 -11.76
CA VAL A 141 -4.24 -6.21 -10.90
C VAL A 141 -3.03 -6.85 -11.58
N ARG A 142 -2.05 -7.29 -10.79
CA ARG A 142 -0.99 -8.21 -11.20
C ARG A 142 -0.70 -9.22 -10.09
N SER A 143 0.07 -10.26 -10.41
CA SER A 143 0.54 -11.23 -9.41
C SER A 143 1.96 -11.66 -9.73
N PRO A 144 2.70 -12.30 -8.79
CA PRO A 144 4.02 -12.84 -9.08
C PRO A 144 4.02 -13.83 -10.25
N ALA A 145 2.95 -14.64 -10.39
CA ALA A 145 2.80 -15.59 -11.49
C ALA A 145 2.41 -14.94 -12.82
N ASN A 146 1.82 -13.74 -12.80
CA ASN A 146 1.51 -12.97 -14.00
C ASN A 146 1.75 -11.47 -13.71
N PRO A 147 2.98 -10.99 -13.94
CA PRO A 147 3.40 -9.64 -13.56
C PRO A 147 2.83 -8.54 -14.48
N VAL A 148 2.09 -8.91 -15.52
CA VAL A 148 1.47 -7.98 -16.45
C VAL A 148 0.19 -7.41 -15.85
N TRP A 149 0.06 -6.09 -15.91
CA TRP A 149 -1.15 -5.38 -15.50
C TRP A 149 -2.33 -5.80 -16.37
N ARG A 150 -3.46 -6.09 -15.72
CA ARG A 150 -4.72 -6.46 -16.38
C ARG A 150 -5.90 -5.91 -15.61
N VAL A 151 -7.03 -5.81 -16.30
CA VAL A 151 -8.32 -5.54 -15.65
C VAL A 151 -8.76 -6.82 -14.94
N PRO A 152 -9.09 -6.77 -13.63
CA PRO A 152 -9.58 -7.95 -12.93
C PRO A 152 -10.97 -8.35 -13.42
N VAL A 153 -11.25 -9.66 -13.38
CA VAL A 153 -12.57 -10.23 -13.77
C VAL A 153 -13.66 -9.96 -12.73
N SER A 154 -13.30 -9.43 -11.56
CA SER A 154 -14.22 -9.09 -10.48
C SER A 154 -13.71 -7.87 -9.73
N GLY A 155 -14.61 -7.00 -9.28
CA GLY A 155 -14.30 -5.88 -8.40
C GLY A 155 -14.17 -6.29 -6.93
N LEU A 156 -13.55 -7.43 -6.64
CA LEU A 156 -13.33 -7.91 -5.28
C LEU A 156 -11.82 -8.03 -5.08
N MET A 157 -11.28 -7.40 -4.03
CA MET A 157 -9.86 -7.54 -3.73
C MET A 157 -9.61 -8.91 -3.11
N SER A 158 -8.80 -9.70 -3.79
CA SER A 158 -8.37 -11.01 -3.38
C SER A 158 -7.45 -10.93 -2.17
N ASN A 159 -7.70 -11.82 -1.22
CA ASN A 159 -6.77 -12.18 -0.16
C ASN A 159 -5.80 -13.24 -0.67
N ALA A 160 -4.89 -12.80 -1.54
CA ALA A 160 -3.87 -13.61 -2.20
C ALA A 160 -2.63 -12.74 -2.49
N PRO A 161 -1.48 -13.33 -2.87
CA PRO A 161 -0.30 -12.58 -3.29
C PRO A 161 -0.53 -11.86 -4.64
N VAL A 162 -1.29 -10.78 -4.61
CA VAL A 162 -1.63 -9.94 -5.76
C VAL A 162 -1.43 -8.48 -5.40
N SER A 163 -1.02 -7.69 -6.38
CA SER A 163 -0.88 -6.24 -6.25
C SER A 163 -1.91 -5.55 -7.11
N TYR A 164 -2.39 -4.42 -6.63
CA TYR A 164 -3.39 -3.60 -7.28
C TYR A 164 -2.85 -2.22 -7.59
N SER A 165 -3.30 -1.65 -8.69
CA SER A 165 -2.99 -0.28 -9.05
C SER A 165 -4.08 0.24 -9.98
N TRP A 166 -3.87 1.40 -10.60
CA TRP A 166 -4.83 2.02 -11.49
C TRP A 166 -4.16 2.99 -12.44
N GLY A 167 -4.69 3.07 -13.65
CA GLY A 167 -4.23 3.99 -14.69
C GLY A 167 -5.14 3.98 -15.92
N PRO A 168 -4.72 4.58 -17.05
CA PRO A 168 -5.61 4.78 -18.19
C PRO A 168 -6.14 3.47 -18.79
N GLY A 169 -5.37 2.39 -18.66
CA GLY A 169 -5.75 1.04 -19.06
C GLY A 169 -4.61 0.05 -18.85
N ALA A 170 -4.89 -1.24 -19.05
CA ALA A 170 -3.92 -2.32 -18.79
C ALA A 170 -2.61 -2.16 -19.58
N ALA A 171 -2.67 -1.69 -20.83
CA ALA A 171 -1.48 -1.48 -21.67
C ALA A 171 -0.63 -0.27 -21.23
N ALA A 172 -1.27 0.78 -20.70
CA ALA A 172 -0.56 1.96 -20.18
C ALA A 172 0.01 1.71 -18.78
N GLY A 173 -0.64 0.84 -18.00
CA GLY A 173 -0.26 0.55 -16.63
C GLY A 173 -0.63 1.68 -15.65
N PRO A 174 -0.03 1.67 -14.45
CA PRO A 174 -0.28 2.63 -13.38
C PRO A 174 0.00 4.08 -13.77
N ALA A 175 -0.92 4.98 -13.42
CA ALA A 175 -0.74 6.41 -13.62
C ALA A 175 0.08 7.03 -12.48
N ALA A 176 1.02 7.91 -12.84
CA ALA A 176 1.68 8.78 -11.86
C ALA A 176 0.80 9.97 -11.50
N ALA A 177 0.59 10.23 -10.21
CA ALA A 177 -0.28 11.29 -9.73
C ALA A 177 0.16 11.83 -8.37
N ARG A 178 -0.34 13.00 -7.97
CA ARG A 178 -0.11 13.54 -6.61
C ARG A 178 -1.15 13.06 -5.62
N LEU A 179 -2.36 12.79 -6.07
CA LEU A 179 -3.44 12.29 -5.24
C LEU A 179 -4.08 11.07 -5.89
N HIS A 180 -3.99 9.94 -5.21
CA HIS A 180 -4.74 8.75 -5.56
C HIS A 180 -5.93 8.59 -4.60
N VAL A 181 -7.11 8.30 -5.15
CA VAL A 181 -8.33 8.05 -4.39
C VAL A 181 -8.90 6.71 -4.84
N PHE A 182 -9.03 5.79 -3.89
CA PHE A 182 -9.55 4.45 -4.15
C PHE A 182 -10.76 4.18 -3.25
N PRO A 183 -11.98 4.45 -3.75
CA PRO A 183 -13.21 4.13 -3.04
C PRO A 183 -13.46 2.62 -3.07
N MET A 184 -13.94 2.08 -1.95
CA MET A 184 -14.26 0.67 -1.77
C MET A 184 -15.50 0.53 -0.87
N LYS A 185 -16.05 -0.69 -0.80
CA LYS A 185 -17.03 -1.07 0.21
C LYS A 185 -16.56 -2.30 0.97
N VAL A 186 -16.70 -2.27 2.29
CA VAL A 186 -16.60 -3.45 3.14
C VAL A 186 -17.94 -4.16 3.10
N ALA A 187 -17.97 -5.36 2.54
CA ALA A 187 -19.12 -6.26 2.61
C ALA A 187 -18.77 -7.37 3.60
N ALA A 188 -19.41 -7.38 4.75
CA ALA A 188 -19.18 -8.38 5.79
C ALA A 188 -20.31 -9.42 5.80
N ALA A 189 -19.96 -10.66 6.14
CA ALA A 189 -20.93 -11.72 6.31
C ALA A 189 -20.61 -12.55 7.55
N ILE A 190 -21.66 -12.92 8.28
CA ILE A 190 -21.59 -13.84 9.41
C ILE A 190 -22.06 -15.22 8.93
N ARG A 191 -21.41 -16.28 9.40
CA ARG A 191 -21.81 -17.65 9.10
C ARG A 191 -23.22 -17.98 9.64
N PRO A 192 -23.83 -19.11 9.24
CA PRO A 192 -25.10 -19.55 9.83
C PRO A 192 -24.99 -19.67 11.35
N THR A 193 -25.98 -19.19 12.11
CA THR A 193 -25.87 -19.19 13.58
C THR A 193 -25.88 -20.59 14.20
N SER A 194 -26.38 -21.61 13.48
CA SER A 194 -26.28 -23.01 13.93
C SER A 194 -24.83 -23.53 13.97
N GLU A 195 -23.91 -22.85 13.29
CA GLU A 195 -22.49 -23.18 13.26
C GLU A 195 -21.66 -22.29 14.21
N LEU A 196 -22.31 -21.38 14.94
CA LEU A 196 -21.68 -20.60 16.00
C LEU A 196 -21.85 -21.30 17.35
N PRO A 197 -20.92 -21.11 18.29
CA PRO A 197 -21.09 -21.55 19.66
C PRO A 197 -22.35 -20.94 20.28
N ALA A 198 -23.14 -21.76 20.98
CA ALA A 198 -24.23 -21.26 21.80
C ALA A 198 -23.66 -20.36 22.90
N THR A 199 -24.06 -19.10 22.94
CA THR A 199 -23.61 -18.13 23.94
C THR A 199 -24.69 -17.09 24.20
N THR A 200 -24.73 -16.58 25.44
CA THR A 200 -25.50 -15.39 25.83
C THR A 200 -24.63 -14.13 25.86
N ASP A 201 -23.32 -14.30 25.71
CA ASP A 201 -22.35 -13.22 25.80
C ASP A 201 -22.22 -12.51 24.45
N GLU A 202 -21.99 -11.20 24.51
CA GLU A 202 -21.62 -10.42 23.34
C GLU A 202 -20.21 -10.83 22.86
N PHE A 203 -20.06 -11.01 21.55
CA PHE A 203 -18.76 -11.27 20.93
C PHE A 203 -18.49 -10.23 19.83
N PRO A 204 -17.27 -9.70 19.75
CA PRO A 204 -16.94 -8.67 18.77
C PRO A 204 -16.76 -9.28 17.36
N LEU A 205 -17.12 -8.50 16.35
CA LEU A 205 -16.64 -8.72 14.98
C LEU A 205 -15.28 -8.00 14.85
N ASP A 206 -14.21 -8.76 14.63
CA ASP A 206 -12.85 -8.22 14.55
C ASP A 206 -12.20 -8.59 13.21
N GLY A 207 -12.41 -7.73 12.21
CA GLY A 207 -11.76 -7.82 10.90
C GLY A 207 -10.64 -6.80 10.80
N SER A 208 -9.49 -7.21 10.25
CA SER A 208 -8.34 -6.31 10.09
C SER A 208 -7.50 -6.68 8.88
N VAL A 209 -7.18 -5.67 8.07
CA VAL A 209 -6.27 -5.76 6.93
C VAL A 209 -5.27 -4.61 6.95
N THR A 210 -4.08 -4.86 6.42
CA THR A 210 -3.04 -3.86 6.21
C THR A 210 -2.92 -3.58 4.71
N PHE A 211 -2.87 -2.30 4.36
CA PHE A 211 -2.62 -1.84 2.98
C PHE A 211 -1.17 -1.37 2.88
N ASP A 212 -0.35 -2.15 2.21
CA ASP A 212 1.03 -1.79 1.91
C ASP A 212 1.08 -1.00 0.60
N VAL A 213 1.80 0.13 0.57
CA VAL A 213 1.96 0.97 -0.62
C VAL A 213 3.40 0.86 -1.13
N PHE A 214 3.55 0.60 -2.42
CA PHE A 214 4.84 0.51 -3.10
C PHE A 214 4.91 1.53 -4.24
N TYR A 215 6.07 2.14 -4.42
CA TYR A 215 6.38 2.97 -5.58
C TYR A 215 6.74 2.10 -6.78
N LEU A 216 6.37 2.55 -7.99
CA LEU A 216 6.64 1.86 -9.26
C LEU A 216 7.59 2.66 -10.16
#